data_AF-A0A6B1F499-F1
#
_entry.id   AF-A0A6B1F499-F1
#
_cell.length_a   1.000
_cell.length_b   1.000
_cell.length_c   1.000
_cell.angle_alpha   90.00
_cell.angle_beta   90.00
_cell.angle_gamma   90.00
#
_symmetry.space_group_name_H-M   'P 1'
#
loop_
_entity.id
_entity.type
_entity.pdbx_description
1 polymer ?
#
loop_
_entity_poly.entity_id
_entity_poly.type
_entity_poly.pdbx_seq_one_letter_code
_entity_poly.pdbx_strand_id
1 'polypeptide(L)'
;MAAKLKKGDQVIVIAGKDRGARGVINSIDPKMGKAVVEGINLSITHRKQTQNQEGGKIPKFMPIDLSNLAIVDPSDDKPTRVGFRMEDDKKVRFSKRTGVLING
;
A
#
# COMPACT_ATOMS: atom_id res chain seq x y z
N MET A 1 6.73 0.35 -17.50
CA MET A 1 5.69 1.34 -17.15
C MET A 1 5.96 1.81 -15.72
N ALA A 2 5.95 3.11 -15.44
CA ALA A 2 6.22 3.61 -14.09
C ALA A 2 5.11 3.15 -13.11
N ALA A 3 5.50 2.60 -11.96
CA ALA A 3 4.54 2.13 -10.96
C ALA A 3 3.79 3.33 -10.35
N LYS A 4 2.46 3.20 -10.25
CA LYS A 4 1.61 4.22 -9.62
C LYS A 4 1.77 4.24 -8.09
N LEU A 5 1.97 3.06 -7.51
CA LEU A 5 2.18 2.82 -6.09
C LEU A 5 3.64 2.43 -5.86
N LYS A 6 4.22 2.90 -4.76
CA LYS A 6 5.60 2.64 -4.33
C LYS A 6 5.64 2.28 -2.84
N LYS A 7 6.75 1.68 -2.41
CA LYS A 7 7.03 1.44 -0.99
C LYS A 7 7.07 2.78 -0.25
N GLY A 8 6.43 2.85 0.92
CA GLY A 8 6.34 4.06 1.73
C GLY A 8 5.13 4.95 1.40
N ASP A 9 4.39 4.68 0.32
CA ASP A 9 3.15 5.41 0.05
C ASP A 9 2.09 5.09 1.12
N GLN A 10 1.36 6.13 1.53
CA GLN A 10 0.16 5.98 2.35
C GLN A 10 -1.04 5.66 1.45
N VAL A 11 -1.71 4.55 1.75
CA VAL A 11 -2.81 4.03 0.95
C VAL A 11 -4.05 3.76 1.79
N ILE A 12 -5.19 3.74 1.10
CA ILE A 12 -6.48 3.35 1.64
C ILE A 12 -7.02 2.17 0.82
N VAL A 13 -7.63 1.21 1.51
CA VAL A 13 -8.26 0.05 0.89
C VAL A 13 -9.62 0.45 0.35
N ILE A 14 -9.84 0.27 -0.95
CA ILE A 14 -11.11 0.62 -1.61
C ILE A 14 -12.07 -0.57 -1.73
N ALA A 15 -11.56 -1.79 -1.67
CA ALA A 15 -12.33 -3.02 -1.80
C ALA A 15 -11.74 -4.16 -0.96
N GLY A 16 -12.61 -5.09 -0.54
CA GLY A 16 -12.23 -6.26 0.27
C GLY A 16 -12.62 -6.12 1.75
N LYS A 17 -12.08 -7.03 2.58
CA LYS A 17 -12.39 -7.15 4.01
C LYS A 17 -12.12 -5.86 4.78
N ASP A 18 -10.97 -5.23 4.51
CA ASP A 18 -10.50 -4.06 5.27
C ASP A 18 -10.84 -2.74 4.56
N ARG A 19 -11.96 -2.68 3.81
CA ARG A 19 -12.36 -1.48 3.07
C ARG A 19 -12.46 -0.26 3.99
N GLY A 20 -11.81 0.83 3.60
CA GLY A 20 -11.71 2.08 4.36
C GLY A 20 -10.52 2.15 5.30
N ALA A 21 -9.84 1.03 5.58
CA ALA A 21 -8.62 1.03 6.37
C ALA A 21 -7.49 1.74 5.62
N ARG A 22 -6.65 2.45 6.38
CA ARG A 22 -5.45 3.14 5.90
C ARG A 22 -4.20 2.43 6.40
N GLY A 23 -3.14 2.48 5.62
CA GLY A 23 -1.84 1.94 6.02
C GLY A 23 -0.72 2.37 5.08
N VAL A 24 0.51 2.07 5.47
CA VAL A 24 1.71 2.35 4.67
C VAL A 24 2.14 1.08 3.94
N ILE A 25 2.54 1.21 2.68
CA ILE A 25 3.07 0.09 1.91
C ILE A 25 4.47 -0.28 2.43
N ASN A 26 4.60 -1.46 3.01
CA ASN A 26 5.89 -2.01 3.46
C ASN A 26 6.67 -2.64 2.29
N SER A 27 5.98 -3.38 1.43
CA SER A 27 6.60 -3.97 0.23
C SER A 27 5.62 -4.10 -0.92
N ILE A 28 6.17 -4.13 -2.15
CA ILE A 28 5.41 -4.36 -3.38
C ILE A 28 6.08 -5.50 -4.13
N ASP A 29 5.26 -6.41 -4.64
CA ASP A 29 5.64 -7.39 -5.65
C ASP A 29 5.00 -6.99 -6.99
N PRO A 30 5.77 -6.34 -7.90
CA PRO A 30 5.25 -5.91 -9.19
C PRO A 30 4.91 -7.08 -10.13
N LYS A 31 5.54 -8.25 -9.95
CA LYS A 31 5.30 -9.42 -10.81
C LYS A 31 3.95 -10.06 -10.48
N MET A 32 3.65 -10.15 -9.20
CA MET A 32 2.37 -10.70 -8.72
C MET A 32 1.25 -9.66 -8.65
N GLY A 33 1.57 -8.37 -8.78
CA GLY A 33 0.58 -7.29 -8.69
C GLY A 33 0.03 -7.10 -7.27
N LYS A 34 0.83 -7.41 -6.24
CA LYS A 34 0.42 -7.39 -4.83
C LYS A 34 1.31 -6.45 -4.02
N ALA A 35 0.78 -5.96 -2.90
CA ALA A 35 1.52 -5.17 -1.92
C ALA A 35 1.25 -5.70 -0.50
N VAL A 36 2.22 -5.59 0.39
CA VAL A 36 2.03 -5.80 1.83
C VAL A 36 1.89 -4.43 2.47
N VAL A 37 0.74 -4.20 3.10
CA VAL A 37 0.40 -2.93 3.74
C VAL A 37 0.29 -3.16 5.24
N GLU A 38 0.89 -2.27 6.03
CA GLU A 38 0.85 -2.37 7.49
C GLU A 38 -0.58 -2.22 8.02
N GLY A 39 -0.96 -3.07 8.97
CA GLY A 39 -2.28 -3.05 9.60
C GLY A 39 -3.43 -3.56 8.72
N ILE A 40 -3.17 -3.95 7.47
CA ILE A 40 -4.18 -4.41 6.51
C ILE A 40 -3.95 -5.89 6.18
N ASN A 41 -5.05 -6.61 5.95
CA ASN A 41 -5.08 -8.03 5.61
C ASN A 41 -4.32 -8.90 6.63
N LEU A 42 -4.67 -8.73 7.90
CA LEU A 42 -4.05 -9.44 9.01
C LEU A 42 -4.45 -10.93 9.00
N SER A 43 -3.46 -11.81 9.01
CA SER A 43 -3.63 -13.23 9.23
C SER A 43 -2.85 -13.69 10.46
N ILE A 44 -3.47 -14.52 11.29
CA ILE A 44 -2.83 -15.11 12.45
C ILE A 44 -2.24 -16.45 12.01
N THR A 45 -0.92 -16.53 12.00
CA THR A 45 -0.22 -17.80 11.75
C THR A 45 0.09 -18.47 13.08
N HIS A 46 -0.40 -19.70 13.25
CA HIS A 46 0.00 -20.54 14.38
C HIS A 46 1.35 -21.17 14.07
N ARG A 47 2.37 -20.81 14.85
CA ARG A 47 3.71 -21.35 14.69
C ARG A 47 4.03 -22.30 15.82
N LYS A 48 4.45 -23.51 15.47
CA LYS A 48 4.97 -24.49 16.43
C LYS A 48 6.30 -23.97 17.01
N GLN A 49 6.48 -24.13 18.32
CA GLN A 49 7.72 -23.79 19.00
C GLN A 49 8.89 -24.57 18.40
N THR A 50 10.03 -23.89 18.27
CA THR A 50 11.30 -24.48 17.85
C THR A 50 12.34 -24.25 18.94
N GLN A 51 13.49 -24.92 18.89
CA GLN A 51 14.55 -24.76 19.89
C GLN A 51 15.03 -23.30 20.03
N ASN A 52 14.93 -22.51 18.96
CA ASN A 52 15.44 -21.14 18.91
C ASN A 52 14.35 -20.06 18.98
N GLN A 53 13.07 -20.42 18.90
CA GLN A 53 11.97 -19.45 18.84
C GLN A 53 10.72 -20.00 19.51
N GLU A 54 10.13 -19.18 20.38
CA GLU A 54 8.85 -19.47 21.02
C GLU A 54 7.73 -19.68 19.99
N GLY A 55 6.83 -20.61 20.31
CA GLY A 55 5.63 -20.84 19.53
C GLY A 55 4.57 -19.77 19.83
N GLY A 56 3.51 -19.75 19.04
CA GLY A 56 2.36 -18.90 19.35
C GLY A 56 1.59 -18.41 18.13
N LYS A 57 0.70 -17.46 18.41
CA LYS A 57 -0.11 -16.74 17.42
C LYS A 57 0.67 -15.54 16.93
N ILE A 58 1.23 -15.63 15.73
CA ILE A 58 2.03 -14.55 15.15
C ILE A 58 1.14 -13.78 14.16
N PRO A 59 0.86 -12.49 14.41
CA PRO A 59 0.19 -11.63 13.44
C PRO A 59 1.11 -11.40 12.23
N LYS A 60 0.62 -11.66 11.03
CA LYS A 60 1.34 -11.41 9.78
C LYS A 60 0.45 -10.64 8.81
N PHE A 61 0.97 -9.55 8.26
CA PHE A 61 0.33 -8.81 7.19
C PHE A 61 0.42 -9.62 5.89
N MET A 62 -0.71 -9.92 5.30
CA MET A 62 -0.78 -10.68 4.05
C MET A 62 -0.84 -9.75 2.84
N PRO A 63 -0.34 -10.18 1.69
CA PRO A 63 -0.40 -9.36 0.48
C PRO A 63 -1.84 -9.07 0.05
N ILE A 64 -2.10 -7.84 -0.38
CA ILE A 64 -3.35 -7.36 -0.99
C ILE A 64 -3.10 -6.95 -2.43
N ASP A 65 -4.09 -7.09 -3.31
CA ASP A 65 -3.98 -6.70 -4.71
C ASP A 65 -3.86 -5.18 -4.86
N LEU A 66 -2.96 -4.74 -5.75
CA LEU A 66 -2.74 -3.31 -6.01
C LEU A 66 -4.00 -2.59 -6.52
N SER A 67 -4.91 -3.31 -7.18
CA SER A 67 -6.20 -2.76 -7.64
C SER A 67 -7.15 -2.41 -6.51
N ASN A 68 -6.98 -3.00 -5.32
CA ASN A 68 -7.81 -2.76 -4.14
C ASN A 68 -7.25 -1.63 -3.27
N LEU A 69 -6.15 -1.00 -3.70
CA LEU A 69 -5.49 0.11 -3.02
C LEU A 69 -5.63 1.40 -3.82
N ALA A 70 -5.86 2.50 -3.12
CA ALA A 70 -5.76 3.85 -3.65
C ALA A 70 -4.78 4.66 -2.80
N ILE A 71 -4.05 5.60 -3.42
CA ILE A 71 -3.24 6.56 -2.65
C ILE A 71 -4.17 7.49 -1.88
N VAL A 72 -3.75 7.82 -0.66
CA VAL A 72 -4.35 8.90 0.12
C VAL A 72 -3.80 10.22 -0.39
N ASP A 73 -4.69 11.11 -0.81
CA ASP A 73 -4.29 12.44 -1.26
C ASP A 73 -3.75 13.26 -0.07
N PRO A 74 -2.55 13.83 -0.14
CA PRO A 74 -1.96 14.60 0.96
C PRO A 74 -2.71 15.88 1.29
N SER A 75 -3.60 16.38 0.42
CA SER A 75 -4.33 17.63 0.66
C SER A 75 -5.64 17.46 1.43
N ASP A 76 -6.37 16.38 1.20
CA ASP A 76 -7.72 16.18 1.72
C ASP A 76 -8.00 14.75 2.20
N ASP A 77 -6.96 13.92 2.36
CA ASP A 77 -6.99 12.58 2.99
C ASP A 77 -7.98 11.57 2.40
N LYS A 78 -8.47 11.85 1.20
CA LYS A 78 -9.44 11.00 0.50
C LYS A 78 -8.73 10.17 -0.58
N PRO A 79 -9.26 8.99 -0.96
CA PRO A 79 -8.69 8.17 -2.02
C PRO A 79 -8.58 8.93 -3.33
N THR A 80 -7.43 8.84 -4.01
CA THR A 80 -7.21 9.48 -5.32
C THR A 80 -6.52 8.54 -6.31
N ARG A 81 -6.71 8.84 -7.60
CA ARG A 81 -5.98 8.17 -8.70
C ARG A 81 -4.70 8.94 -9.00
N VAL A 82 -3.62 8.20 -9.23
CA VAL A 82 -2.31 8.77 -9.59
C VAL A 82 -2.24 9.09 -11.08
N GLY A 83 -1.88 10.33 -11.40
CA GLY A 83 -1.44 10.77 -12.72
C GLY A 83 0.09 10.94 -12.77
N PHE A 84 0.63 11.07 -13.98
CA PHE A 84 2.02 11.44 -14.21
C PHE A 84 2.07 12.69 -15.07
N ARG A 85 2.88 13.67 -14.68
CA ARG A 85 3.22 14.84 -15.49
C ARG A 85 4.73 15.04 -15.50
N MET A 86 5.21 15.77 -16.51
CA MET A 86 6.59 16.26 -16.51
C MET A 86 6.58 17.61 -15.81
N GLU A 87 7.38 17.75 -14.76
CA GLU A 87 7.80 19.04 -14.21
C GLU A 87 9.28 19.17 -14.51
N ASP A 88 9.62 20.17 -15.31
CA ASP A 88 10.94 20.32 -15.91
C ASP A 88 11.33 19.03 -16.66
N ASP A 89 12.42 18.39 -16.25
CA ASP A 89 12.93 17.12 -16.79
C ASP A 89 12.54 15.90 -15.94
N LYS A 90 11.73 16.08 -14.89
CA LYS A 90 11.37 15.01 -13.95
C LYS A 90 9.92 14.58 -14.12
N LYS A 91 9.74 13.26 -14.26
CA LYS A 91 8.41 12.65 -14.25
C LYS A 91 7.91 12.53 -12.81
N VAL A 92 6.97 13.38 -12.44
CA VAL A 92 6.38 13.43 -11.10
C VAL A 92 5.02 12.73 -11.04
N ARG A 93 4.68 12.22 -9.87
CA ARG A 93 3.36 11.65 -9.56
C ARG A 93 2.49 12.75 -8.98
N PHE A 94 1.24 12.86 -9.42
CA PHE A 94 0.29 13.84 -8.90
C PHE A 94 -1.09 13.22 -8.66
N SER A 95 -1.84 13.79 -7.71
CA SER A 95 -3.24 13.44 -7.46
C SER A 95 -4.12 13.95 -8.59
N LYS A 96 -4.87 13.08 -9.26
CA LYS A 96 -5.84 13.51 -10.28
C LYS A 96 -7.02 14.31 -9.72
N ARG A 97 -7.24 14.30 -8.39
CA ARG A 97 -8.31 15.08 -7.77
C ARG A 97 -7.88 16.51 -7.51
N THR A 98 -6.75 16.71 -6.82
CA THR A 98 -6.32 18.03 -6.31
C THR A 98 -5.18 18.63 -7.13
N GLY A 99 -4.52 17.85 -7.98
CA GLY A 99 -3.35 18.28 -8.75
C GLY A 99 -2.06 18.31 -7.92
N VAL A 100 -2.12 17.95 -6.63
CA VAL A 100 -0.99 18.02 -5.71
C VAL A 100 -0.01 16.87 -5.92
N LEU A 101 1.27 17.15 -5.70
CA LEU A 101 2.35 16.19 -5.83
C LEU A 101 2.24 15.08 -4.79
N ILE A 102 2.43 13.84 -5.25
CA ILE A 102 2.48 12.66 -4.39
C ILE A 102 3.95 12.27 -4.23
N ASN A 103 4.47 12.50 -3.02
CA ASN A 103 5.85 12.15 -2.67
C ASN A 103 5.90 10.73 -2.10
N GLY A 104 6.72 9.90 -2.75
CA GLY A 104 7.05 8.52 -2.38
C GLY A 104 7.87 7.85 -3.47
#